data_AF-A0A2T2SI79-F1
#
_entry.id   AF-A0A2T2SI79-F1
#
_cell.length_a   1.000
_cell.length_b   1.000
_cell.length_c   1.000
_cell.angle_alpha   90.00
_cell.angle_beta   90.00
_cell.angle_gamma   90.00
#
_symmetry.space_group_name_H-M   'P 1'
#
loop_
_entity.id
_entity.type
_entity.pdbx_description
1 polymer ?
#
loop_
_entity_poly.entity_id
_entity_poly.type
_entity_poly.pdbx_seq_one_letter_code
_entity_poly.pdbx_strand_id
1 'polypeptide(L)' 'QSELLDIHGIGPKTAQTLLEHFGSVAKVKEAKQGELADVVGPAKAEKVTSYYAEADDAVVAEAE' A
#
# COMPACT_ATOMS: atom_id res chain seq x y z
N GLN A 1 10.68 -12.40 -3.65
CA GLN A 1 10.96 -10.99 -4.00
C GLN A 1 9.72 -10.18 -3.64
N SER A 2 9.88 -9.01 -3.03
CA SER A 2 8.75 -8.20 -2.57
C SER A 2 8.32 -7.22 -3.66
N GLU A 3 7.14 -7.42 -4.25
CA GLU A 3 6.57 -6.52 -5.27
C GLU A 3 6.40 -5.08 -4.77
N LEU A 4 6.30 -4.88 -3.45
CA LEU A 4 6.29 -3.55 -2.83
C LEU A 4 7.57 -2.73 -3.06
N LEU A 5 8.72 -3.38 -3.30
CA LEU A 5 9.96 -2.67 -3.65
C LEU A 5 9.98 -2.21 -5.11
N ASP A 6 9.12 -2.79 -5.95
CA ASP A 6 9.04 -2.45 -7.38
C ASP A 6 8.22 -1.18 -7.62
N ILE A 7 7.39 -0.79 -6.64
CA ILE A 7 6.58 0.43 -6.71
C ILE A 7 7.49 1.66 -6.74
N HIS A 8 7.46 2.39 -7.87
CA HIS A 8 8.34 3.52 -8.12
C HIS A 8 8.10 4.69 -7.15
N GLY A 9 8.97 4.81 -6.13
CA GLY A 9 8.85 5.80 -5.05
C GLY A 9 8.61 5.19 -3.66
N ILE A 10 8.48 3.86 -3.57
CA ILE A 10 8.51 3.12 -2.32
C ILE A 10 9.93 2.64 -2.08
N GLY A 11 10.59 3.25 -1.09
CA GLY A 11 11.91 2.82 -0.68
C GLY A 11 11.88 1.51 0.10
N PRO A 12 13.02 0.80 0.19
CA PRO A 12 13.11 -0.48 0.91
C PRO A 12 12.72 -0.36 2.38
N LYS A 13 12.99 0.77 3.03
CA LYS A 13 12.55 1.04 4.42
C LYS A 13 11.03 0.99 4.55
N THR A 14 10.31 1.60 3.62
CA THR A 14 8.85 1.68 3.62
C THR A 14 8.23 0.32 3.35
N ALA A 15 8.72 -0.41 2.35
CA ALA A 15 8.25 -1.76 2.07
C ALA A 15 8.51 -2.71 3.25
N GLN A 16 9.65 -2.56 3.95
CA GLN A 16 9.97 -3.36 5.13
C GLN A 16 9.02 -3.05 6.29
N THR A 17 8.74 -1.78 6.58
CA THR A 17 7.75 -1.39 7.61
C THR A 17 6.35 -1.91 7.29
N LEU A 18 5.91 -1.85 6.02
CA LEU A 18 4.63 -2.44 5.63
C LEU A 18 4.63 -3.96 5.78
N LEU A 19 5.71 -4.64 5.40
CA LEU A 19 5.83 -6.09 5.56
C LEU A 19 5.87 -6.49 7.03
N GLU A 20 6.48 -5.71 7.93
CA GLU A 20 6.44 -5.97 9.36
C GLU A 20 5.06 -5.72 9.98
N HIS A 21 4.36 -4.64 9.58
CA HIS A 21 3.03 -4.32 10.10
C HIS A 21 1.93 -5.23 9.55
N PHE A 22 1.85 -5.36 8.22
CA PHE A 22 0.77 -6.10 7.55
C PHE A 22 1.12 -7.58 7.36
N GLY A 23 2.42 -7.91 7.31
CA GLY A 23 2.92 -9.27 7.14
C GLY A 23 3.13 -9.69 5.68
N SER A 24 2.42 -9.08 4.71
CA SER A 24 2.47 -9.50 3.30
C SER A 24 1.95 -8.43 2.34
N VAL A 25 2.41 -8.48 1.08
CA VAL A 25 1.97 -7.60 -0.02
C VAL A 25 0.46 -7.68 -0.29
N ALA A 26 -0.15 -8.86 -0.09
CA ALA A 26 -1.60 -9.03 -0.22
C ALA A 26 -2.37 -8.19 0.81
N LYS A 27 -2.00 -8.27 2.09
CA LYS A 27 -2.62 -7.44 3.14
C LYS A 27 -2.40 -5.95 2.92
N VAL A 28 -1.27 -5.56 2.33
CA VAL A 28 -1.00 -4.17 1.97
C VAL A 28 -1.95 -3.69 0.88
N LYS A 29 -2.23 -4.54 -0.12
CA LYS A 29 -3.21 -4.25 -1.17
C LYS A 29 -4.63 -4.14 -0.61
N GLU A 30 -4.98 -4.98 0.36
CA GLU A 30 -6.28 -4.97 1.03
C GLU A 30 -6.41 -3.86 2.09
N ALA A 31 -5.30 -3.29 2.53
CA ALA A 31 -5.27 -2.24 3.54
C ALA A 31 -5.80 -0.92 2.98
N LYS A 32 -6.53 -0.19 3.83
CA LYS A 32 -7.02 1.14 3.46
C LYS A 32 -5.87 2.14 3.32
N GLN A 33 -6.06 3.10 2.42
CA GLN A 33 -5.14 4.23 2.25
C GLN A 33 -4.79 4.91 3.58
N GLY A 34 -5.75 5.02 4.50
CA GLY A 34 -5.54 5.59 5.83
C GLY A 34 -4.55 4.81 6.68
N GLU A 35 -4.64 3.48 6.72
CA GLU A 35 -3.71 2.64 7.48
C GLU A 35 -2.30 2.67 6.87
N LEU A 36 -2.22 2.67 5.54
CA LEU A 36 -0.95 2.83 4.83
C LEU A 36 -0.33 4.21 5.13
N ALA A 37 -1.16 5.27 5.17
CA ALA A 37 -0.71 6.62 5.45
C ALA A 37 -0.23 6.80 6.89
N ASP A 38 -0.83 6.08 7.85
CA ASP A 38 -0.41 6.10 9.25
C ASP A 38 0.99 5.46 9.43
N VAL A 39 1.25 4.36 8.73
CA VAL A 39 2.53 3.63 8.84
C VAL A 39 3.65 4.30 8.05
N VAL A 40 3.38 4.81 6.84
CA VAL A 40 4.45 5.30 5.94
C VAL A 40 4.31 6.72 5.43
N GLY A 41 3.24 7.39 5.81
CA GLY A 41 2.92 8.75 5.41
C GLY A 41 2.03 8.83 4.16
N PRO A 42 1.23 9.90 4.01
CA PRO A 42 0.25 10.04 2.94
C PRO A 42 0.91 9.99 1.54
N ALA A 43 2.07 10.61 1.37
CA ALA A 43 2.78 10.63 0.09
C ALA A 43 3.19 9.24 -0.43
N LYS A 44 3.48 8.29 0.48
CA LYS A 44 3.87 6.93 0.10
C LYS A 44 2.64 6.03 -0.01
N ALA A 45 1.69 6.20 0.90
CA ALA A 45 0.42 5.49 0.85
C ALA A 45 -0.31 5.73 -0.47
N GLU A 46 -0.33 6.97 -0.98
CA GLU A 46 -0.95 7.35 -2.25
C GLU A 46 -0.30 6.65 -3.45
N LYS A 47 1.03 6.43 -3.41
CA LYS A 47 1.71 5.67 -4.45
C LYS A 47 1.41 4.17 -4.42
N VAL A 48 1.38 3.59 -3.22
CA VAL A 48 1.00 2.18 -3.04
C VAL A 48 -0.44 1.97 -3.51
N THR A 49 -1.36 2.81 -3.02
CA THR A 49 -2.77 2.73 -3.39
C THR A 49 -2.99 3.04 -4.86
N SER A 50 -2.33 4.02 -5.48
CA SER A 50 -2.43 4.22 -6.95
C SER A 50 -1.95 2.99 -7.71
N TYR A 51 -0.78 2.44 -7.36
CA TYR A 51 -0.22 1.27 -8.03
C TYR A 51 -1.15 0.05 -7.94
N TYR A 52 -1.76 -0.17 -6.78
CA TYR A 52 -2.70 -1.28 -6.58
C TYR A 52 -4.12 -0.96 -7.03
N ALA A 53 -4.57 0.29 -7.04
CA ALA A 53 -5.88 0.71 -7.55
C ALA A 53 -5.91 0.61 -9.07
N GLU A 54 -4.82 0.95 -9.77
CA GLU A 54 -4.70 0.66 -11.21
C GLU A 54 -4.71 -0.86 -11.50
N ALA A 55 -4.33 -1.69 -10.52
CA ALA A 55 -4.35 -3.14 -10.63
C ALA A 55 -5.65 -3.80 -10.11
N ASP A 56 -6.53 -3.04 -9.44
CA ASP A 56 -7.72 -3.52 -8.74
C ASP A 56 -8.89 -2.55 -8.97
N ASP A 57 -9.06 -2.09 -10.22
CA ASP A 57 -10.21 -1.32 -10.69
C ASP A 57 -11.47 -2.19 -10.64
N ALA A 58 -11.94 -2.51 -9.43
CA ALA A 58 -13.27 -2.96 -9.06
C ALA A 58 -13.31 -3.17 -7.55
N VAL A 59 -14.09 -2.34 -6.83
CA VAL A 59 -14.45 -2.44 -5.39
C VAL A 59 -13.50 -1.64 -4.48
N VAL A 60 -13.88 -0.49 -3.95
CA VAL A 60 -15.00 -0.29 -3.04
C VAL A 60 -15.53 1.15 -3.10
N ALA A 61 -16.83 1.21 -3.39
CA ALA A 61 -17.71 2.30 -3.06
C ALA A 61 -17.90 2.38 -1.53
N GLU A 62 -18.05 3.62 -1.04
CA GLU A 62 -18.93 4.02 0.07
C GLU A 62 -18.60 3.52 1.49
N ALA A 63 -18.03 4.43 2.29
CA ALA A 63 -18.20 4.44 3.73
C ALA A 63 -19.26 5.50 4.09
N GLU A 64 -20.41 5.04 4.57
CA GLU A 64 -21.29 5.81 5.47
C GLU A 64 -20.84 5.57 6.91
#